data_AF-A0ABD3QB03-F1
#
_entry.id   AF-A0ABD3QB03-F1
#
_cell.length_a   1.000
_cell.length_b   1.000
_cell.length_c   1.000
_cell.angle_alpha   90.00
_cell.angle_beta   90.00
_cell.angle_gamma   90.00
#
_symmetry.space_group_name_H-M   'P 1'
#
loop_
_entity.id
_entity.type
_entity.pdbx_description
1 polymer ?
#
loop_
_entity_poly.entity_id
_entity_poly.type
_entity_poly.pdbx_seq_one_letter_code
_entity_poly.pdbx_strand_id
1 'polypeptide(L)' 'MIWATTEYVGCADANSNKSGSTCQASVCYYAYAGNCGWTKHDDWRDAVLDKKSFCSTVCPAEGGCAKINGV' A
#
# COMPACT_ATOMS: atom_id res chain seq x y z
N MET A 1 8.02 4.82 -1.46
CA MET A 1 7.79 3.50 -0.84
C MET A 1 9.12 2.96 -0.35
N ILE A 2 9.26 2.61 0.94
CA ILE A 2 10.55 2.18 1.53
C ILE A 2 10.48 0.82 2.25
N TRP A 3 9.29 0.26 2.48
CA TRP A 3 9.09 -0.96 3.26
C TRP A 3 9.70 -2.19 2.57
N ALA A 4 10.63 -2.84 3.27
CA ALA A 4 11.45 -3.93 2.73
C ALA A 4 10.65 -5.21 2.41
N THR A 5 9.44 -5.35 2.96
CA THR A 5 8.53 -6.48 2.70
C THR A 5 7.63 -6.29 1.50
N THR A 6 7.52 -5.07 0.96
CA THR A 6 6.64 -4.81 -0.18
C THR A 6 7.35 -5.21 -1.48
N GLU A 7 6.97 -6.37 -2.00
CA GLU A 7 7.51 -6.90 -3.26
C GLU A 7 6.74 -6.43 -4.50
N TYR A 8 5.43 -6.18 -4.34
CA TYR A 8 4.55 -5.81 -5.46
C TYR A 8 3.78 -4.54 -5.16
N VAL A 9 3.65 -3.69 -6.20
CA VAL A 9 2.89 -2.45 -6.19
C VAL A 9 2.04 -2.37 -7.46
N GLY A 10 0.79 -1.95 -7.30
CA GLY A 10 -0.11 -1.62 -8.42
C GLY A 10 -0.61 -0.20 -8.26
N CYS A 11 -0.47 0.63 -9.29
CA CYS A 11 -0.91 2.03 -9.27
C CYS A 11 -1.93 2.30 -10.37
N ALA A 12 -2.83 3.25 -10.10
CA ALA A 12 -3.80 3.76 -11.05
C ALA A 12 -3.86 5.29 -10.96
N ASP A 13 -3.96 5.92 -12.12
CA ASP A 13 -4.11 7.36 -12.25
C ASP A 13 -5.52 7.70 -12.75
N ALA A 14 -6.10 8.75 -12.19
CA ALA A 14 -7.36 9.33 -12.62
C ALA A 14 -7.18 10.83 -12.84
N ASN A 15 -7.74 11.33 -13.94
CA ASN A 15 -7.79 12.75 -14.21
C ASN A 15 -9.25 13.18 -14.41
N SER A 16 -9.54 14.42 -14.03
CA SER A 16 -10.84 15.05 -14.30
C SER A 16 -10.64 16.54 -14.48
N ASN A 17 -11.39 17.13 -15.40
CA ASN A 17 -11.42 18.57 -15.59
C ASN A 17 -12.75 19.10 -15.04
N LYS A 18 -12.68 20.05 -14.10
CA LYS A 18 -13.86 20.67 -13.50
C LYS A 18 -13.67 22.18 -13.43
N SER A 19 -14.57 22.92 -14.08
CA SER A 19 -14.62 24.39 -14.04
C SER A 19 -13.28 25.09 -14.36
N GLY A 20 -12.58 24.63 -15.39
CA GLY A 20 -11.30 25.21 -15.82
C GLY A 20 -10.07 24.73 -15.05
N SER A 21 -10.25 23.89 -14.02
CA SER A 21 -9.16 23.26 -13.27
C SER A 21 -9.03 21.78 -13.64
N THR A 22 -7.81 21.27 -13.67
CA THR A 22 -7.51 19.84 -13.80
C THR A 22 -7.23 19.25 -12.41
N CYS A 23 -7.99 18.24 -12.03
CA CYS A 23 -7.75 17.41 -10.86
C CYS A 23 -7.10 16.10 -11.32
N GLN A 24 -5.98 15.74 -10.70
CA GLN A 24 -5.30 14.47 -10.93
C GLN A 24 -5.16 13.74 -9.59
N ALA A 25 -5.48 12.45 -9.58
CA ALA A 25 -5.30 11.58 -8.45
C ALA A 25 -4.51 10.34 -8.90
N SER A 26 -3.55 9.92 -8.09
CA SER A 26 -2.77 8.71 -8.29
C SER A 26 -2.89 7.85 -7.04
N VAL A 27 -3.36 6.62 -7.18
CA VAL A 27 -3.57 5.68 -6.07
C VAL A 27 -2.68 4.47 -6.29
N CYS A 28 -1.89 4.09 -5.28
CA CYS A 28 -1.05 2.89 -5.31
C CYS A 28 -1.45 1.95 -4.17
N TYR A 29 -1.60 0.67 -4.51
CA TYR A 29 -1.77 -0.44 -3.58
C TYR A 29 -0.48 -1.24 -3.47
N TYR A 30 -0.18 -1.65 -2.25
CA TYR A 30 1.04 -2.39 -1.90
C TYR A 30 0.64 -3.76 -1.37
N ALA A 31 1.22 -4.83 -1.92
CA ALA A 31 0.85 -6.20 -1.55
C ALA A 31 1.08 -6.50 -0.07
N TYR A 32 2.18 -5.97 0.49
CA TYR A 32 2.41 -5.90 1.93
C TYR A 32 2.27 -4.46 2.39
N ALA A 33 1.33 -4.25 3.32
CA ALA A 33 1.08 -2.94 3.91
C ALA A 33 2.18 -2.58 4.92
N GLY A 34 2.77 -1.40 4.72
CA GLY A 34 3.72 -0.78 5.64
C GLY A 34 3.03 0.09 6.70
N ASN A 35 3.83 0.91 7.38
CA ASN A 35 3.42 1.92 8.37
C ASN A 35 2.67 1.40 9.60
N CYS A 36 2.49 0.09 9.73
CA CYS A 36 1.73 -0.46 10.83
C CYS A 36 2.58 -0.70 12.07
N GLY A 37 2.13 -0.13 13.19
CA GLY A 37 2.88 -0.21 14.44
C GLY A 37 4.28 0.39 14.32
N TRP A 38 4.54 1.26 13.33
CA TRP A 38 5.87 1.84 13.11
C TRP A 38 6.34 2.64 14.32
N THR A 39 5.40 3.21 15.09
CA THR A 39 5.64 3.91 16.36
C THR A 39 6.09 3.01 17.50
N LYS A 40 6.12 1.69 17.31
CA LYS A 40 6.66 0.72 18.27
C LYS A 40 8.18 0.54 18.15
N HIS A 41 8.80 1.17 17.15
CA HIS A 41 10.24 1.19 16.95
C HIS A 41 10.76 2.58 17.29
N ASP A 42 11.91 2.65 17.96
CA ASP A 42 12.57 3.91 18.29
C ASP A 42 13.17 4.58 17.04
N ASP A 43 13.61 3.78 16.07
CA ASP A 43 14.07 4.22 14.76
C ASP A 43 13.08 3.75 13.66
N TRP A 44 12.69 4.68 12.79
CA TRP A 44 11.86 4.40 11.62
C TRP A 44 12.54 3.39 10.68
N ARG A 45 13.88 3.36 10.64
CA ARG A 45 14.63 2.45 9.78
C ARG A 45 14.38 1.00 10.16
N ASP A 46 14.31 0.72 11.47
CA ASP A 46 14.02 -0.63 11.96
C ASP A 46 12.58 -1.04 11.62
N ALA A 47 11.63 -0.12 11.72
CA ALA A 47 10.23 -0.36 11.33
C ALA A 47 10.06 -0.69 9.83
N VAL A 48 10.92 -0.11 8.99
CA VAL A 48 10.89 -0.29 7.54
C VAL A 48 11.56 -1.59 7.11
N LEU A 49 12.54 -2.05 7.89
CA LEU A 49 13.27 -3.30 7.66
C LEU A 49 12.61 -4.52 8.33
N ASP A 50 11.66 -4.30 9.26
CA ASP A 50 10.96 -5.38 9.94
C ASP A 50 10.10 -6.20 8.96
N LYS A 51 10.44 -7.48 8.84
CA LYS A 51 9.74 -8.43 7.97
C LYS A 51 8.44 -8.97 8.55
N LYS A 52 8.09 -8.60 9.78
CA LYS A 52 6.95 -9.14 10.54
C LYS A 52 5.72 -8.23 10.58
N SER A 53 5.59 -7.26 9.66
CA SER A 53 4.37 -6.44 9.58
C SER A 53 3.13 -7.31 9.27
N PHE A 54 2.25 -7.49 10.25
CA PHE A 54 1.02 -8.28 10.15
C PHE A 54 -0.17 -7.47 9.59
N CYS A 55 0.07 -6.30 9.01
CA CYS A 55 -1.02 -5.43 8.58
C CYS A 55 -1.68 -5.83 7.27
N SER A 56 -0.99 -6.60 6.45
CA SER A 56 -1.59 -7.22 5.28
C SER A 56 -2.26 -8.52 5.71
N THR A 57 -3.54 -8.66 5.35
CA THR A 57 -4.20 -9.96 5.36
C THR A 57 -3.37 -10.90 4.49
N VAL A 58 -2.99 -12.06 5.04
CA VAL A 58 -2.33 -13.12 4.26
C VAL A 58 -3.26 -13.48 3.11
N CYS A 59 -2.82 -13.29 1.85
CA CYS A 59 -3.61 -13.75 0.72
C CYS A 59 -3.82 -15.26 0.88
N PRO A 60 -5.06 -15.78 0.75
CA PRO A 60 -5.33 -17.20 0.87
C PRO A 60 -4.47 -18.00 -0.12
N ALA A 61 -3.98 -19.16 0.34
CA ALA A 61 -3.01 -19.99 -0.39
C ALA A 61 -3.47 -20.42 -1.79
N GLU A 62 -4.78 -20.47 -2.01
CA GLU A 62 -5.42 -20.74 -3.31
C GLU A 62 -5.38 -19.56 -4.32
N GLY A 63 -4.51 -18.56 -4.12
CA GLY A 63 -4.14 -17.62 -5.19
C GLY A 63 -5.12 -16.46 -5.42
N GLY A 64 -5.96 -16.15 -4.45
CA GLY A 64 -6.89 -15.02 -4.53
C GLY A 64 -6.51 -13.88 -3.58
N CYS A 65 -5.56 -13.02 -3.94
CA CYS A 65 -5.53 -11.71 -3.31
C CYS A 65 -6.86 -11.01 -3.62
N ALA A 66 -7.54 -10.53 -2.59
CA ALA A 66 -8.93 -10.07 -2.68
C ALA A 66 -9.08 -9.06 -3.83
N LYS A 67 -10.04 -9.30 -4.72
CA LYS A 67 -10.54 -8.25 -5.61
C LYS A 67 -10.95 -7.09 -4.70
N ILE A 68 -10.37 -5.92 -4.95
CA ILE A 68 -10.90 -4.67 -4.41
C ILE A 68 -12.27 -4.52 -5.07
N ASN A 69 -13.32 -5.03 -4.43
CA ASN A 69 -14.69 -4.80 -4.86
C ASN A 69 -14.94 -3.30 -4.69
N GLY A 70 -15.28 -2.65 -5.81
CA GLY A 70 -15.15 -1.22 -5.99
C GLY A 70 -15.82 -0.38 -4.92
N VAL A 71 -15.16 0.74 -4.57
CA VAL A 71 -15.57 2.10 -4.94
C VAL A 71 -14.29 2.92 -5.07
#